data_AF-A0A061N3W9-F1
#
_entry.id   AF-A0A061N3W9-F1
#
_cell.length_a   1.000
_cell.length_b   1.000
_cell.length_c   1.000
_cell.angle_alpha   90.00
_cell.angle_beta   90.00
_cell.angle_gamma   90.00
#
_symmetry.space_group_name_H-M   'P 1'
#
loop_
_entity.id
_entity.type
_entity.pdbx_description
1 polymer ?
#
loop_
_entity_poly.entity_id
_entity_poly.type
_entity_poly.pdbx_seq_one_letter_code
_entity_poly.pdbx_strand_id
1 'polypeptide(L)'
;MDANQTFKVTVQVPAFPHNEQLQSVQAAVDEFQEQRGVPPIQNFESDTGLYERYRVDFSQLIPGFMNDAPASAYENGGDFYYTLINVEEEPEVRVIPVLVMHEANQFERTVHQYTRTHGYPPIEEMVAPGVFELDFEALGLDEPPTVQSPYFATNLPIYVDREGRAIIDYAIDLNRLLQEYDVEPEDEEDIRSILTDEFPVAPVYSVPYSIEDGEPNMIGDVN
;
A
#
# COMPACT_ATOMS: atom_id res chain seq x y z
N MET A 1 -34.76 -4.92 32.23
CA MET A 1 -33.54 -4.11 32.35
C MET A 1 -32.61 -4.64 31.28
N ASP A 2 -32.69 -4.04 30.09
CA ASP A 2 -31.87 -4.43 28.95
C ASP A 2 -30.72 -3.45 28.86
N ALA A 3 -29.50 -3.94 28.98
CA ALA A 3 -28.28 -3.22 28.66
C ALA A 3 -27.16 -4.21 28.40
N ASN A 4 -27.19 -4.83 27.22
CA ASN A 4 -25.96 -5.31 26.60
C ASN A 4 -25.82 -4.56 25.27
N GLN A 5 -25.35 -3.31 25.38
CA GLN A 5 -24.91 -2.53 24.23
C GLN A 5 -23.54 -3.09 23.82
N THR A 6 -23.57 -4.03 22.88
CA THR A 6 -22.39 -4.40 22.10
C THR A 6 -21.96 -3.15 21.34
N PHE A 7 -20.83 -2.56 21.72
CA PHE A 7 -20.14 -1.57 20.91
C PHE A 7 -19.74 -2.26 19.61
N LYS A 8 -20.49 -2.03 18.54
CA LYS A 8 -19.97 -2.21 17.20
C LYS A 8 -18.94 -1.11 17.02
N VAL A 9 -17.66 -1.45 17.13
CA VAL A 9 -16.60 -0.60 16.59
C VAL A 9 -16.83 -0.63 15.07
N THR A 10 -17.53 0.37 14.55
CA THR A 10 -17.48 0.64 13.12
C THR A 10 -16.06 1.13 12.86
N VAL A 11 -15.20 0.22 12.40
CA VAL A 11 -13.86 0.58 11.97
C VAL A 11 -14.04 1.45 10.72
N GLN A 12 -13.71 2.73 10.87
CA GLN A 12 -13.86 3.72 9.82
C GLN A 12 -12.59 3.67 8.96
N VAL A 13 -12.73 3.42 7.65
CA VAL A 13 -11.64 3.67 6.69
C VAL A 13 -11.14 5.10 6.93
N PRO A 14 -9.82 5.34 7.13
CA PRO A 14 -9.33 6.68 7.37
C PRO A 14 -9.76 7.58 6.21
N ALA A 15 -10.32 8.75 6.54
CA ALA A 15 -10.67 9.71 5.51
C ALA A 15 -9.39 10.13 4.77
N PHE A 16 -9.39 9.99 3.45
CA PHE A 16 -8.25 10.41 2.63
C PHE A 16 -7.94 11.90 2.86
N PRO A 17 -6.69 12.32 2.62
CA PRO A 17 -6.35 13.75 2.59
C PRO A 17 -7.33 14.51 1.71
N HIS A 18 -7.66 15.74 2.12
CA HIS A 18 -8.50 16.60 1.29
C HIS A 18 -7.82 16.83 -0.06
N ASN A 19 -8.62 16.87 -1.14
CA ASN A 19 -8.09 17.04 -2.49
C ASN A 19 -7.20 18.30 -2.63
N GLU A 20 -7.53 19.39 -1.92
CA GLU A 20 -6.70 20.60 -1.86
C GLU A 20 -5.29 20.34 -1.29
N GLN A 21 -5.14 19.41 -0.34
CA GLN A 21 -3.83 19.03 0.20
C GLN A 21 -3.02 18.26 -0.85
N LEU A 22 -3.63 17.30 -1.55
CA LEU A 22 -2.99 16.55 -2.64
C LEU A 22 -2.54 17.50 -3.76
N GLN A 23 -3.41 18.40 -4.21
CA GLN A 23 -3.09 19.39 -5.25
C GLN A 23 -1.98 20.35 -4.81
N SER A 24 -1.97 20.76 -3.54
CA SER A 24 -0.89 21.60 -3.01
C SER A 24 0.45 20.90 -3.03
N VAL A 25 0.50 19.59 -2.75
CA VAL A 25 1.75 18.82 -2.84
C VAL A 25 2.13 18.60 -4.30
N GLN A 26 1.17 18.28 -5.17
CA GLN A 26 1.40 18.10 -6.61
C GLN A 26 2.03 19.35 -7.22
N ALA A 27 1.46 20.54 -6.99
CA ALA A 27 2.00 21.78 -7.53
C ALA A 27 3.43 22.06 -7.06
N ALA A 28 3.75 21.73 -5.80
CA ALA A 28 5.11 21.88 -5.26
C ALA A 28 6.09 20.86 -5.89
N VAL A 29 5.66 19.63 -6.13
CA VAL A 29 6.43 18.59 -6.83
C VAL A 29 6.71 18.99 -8.27
N ASP A 30 5.68 19.45 -8.99
CA ASP A 30 5.79 19.89 -10.38
C ASP A 30 6.77 21.06 -10.53
N GLU A 31 6.63 22.09 -9.69
CA GLU A 31 7.52 23.26 -9.71
C GLU A 31 8.96 22.87 -9.33
N PHE A 32 9.13 21.96 -8.35
CA PHE A 32 10.44 21.43 -7.99
C PHE A 32 11.09 20.70 -9.17
N GLN A 33 10.35 19.81 -9.81
CA GLN A 33 10.85 19.01 -10.93
C GLN A 33 11.17 19.88 -12.15
N GLU A 34 10.34 20.88 -12.46
CA GLU A 34 10.61 21.85 -13.54
C GLU A 34 11.93 22.60 -13.29
N GLN A 35 12.20 23.01 -12.05
CA GLN A 35 13.40 23.78 -11.71
C GLN A 35 14.66 22.92 -11.50
N ARG A 36 14.51 21.68 -11.04
CA ARG A 36 15.64 20.81 -10.64
C ARG A 36 15.92 19.66 -11.60
N GLY A 37 14.97 19.33 -12.46
CA GLY A 37 15.04 18.21 -13.42
C GLY A 37 14.90 16.83 -12.79
N VAL A 38 14.57 16.73 -11.50
CA VAL A 38 14.38 15.48 -10.74
C VAL A 38 13.26 15.65 -9.72
N PRO A 39 12.52 14.58 -9.34
CA PRO A 39 11.47 14.67 -8.33
C PRO A 39 12.04 14.78 -6.90
N PRO A 40 11.32 15.41 -5.96
CA PRO A 40 11.74 15.59 -4.58
C PRO A 40 11.43 14.34 -3.75
N ILE A 41 12.19 13.26 -3.96
CA ILE A 41 11.98 11.96 -3.29
C ILE A 41 13.03 11.68 -2.22
N GLN A 42 12.66 10.88 -1.23
CA GLN A 42 13.56 10.34 -0.22
C GLN A 42 14.50 9.29 -0.83
N ASN A 43 15.65 9.06 -0.22
CA ASN A 43 16.52 7.94 -0.61
C ASN A 43 15.86 6.61 -0.23
N PHE A 44 15.97 5.62 -1.11
CA PHE A 44 15.46 4.27 -0.91
C PHE A 44 16.53 3.23 -1.29
N GLU A 45 16.38 2.02 -0.75
CA GLU A 45 17.24 0.88 -1.06
C GLU A 45 16.73 0.15 -2.31
N SER A 46 17.59 -0.60 -3.00
CA SER A 46 17.24 -1.23 -4.28
C SER A 46 16.12 -2.27 -4.18
N ASP A 47 15.89 -2.82 -3.00
CA ASP A 47 14.88 -3.82 -2.66
C ASP A 47 13.56 -3.22 -2.14
N THR A 48 13.45 -1.89 -2.07
CA THR A 48 12.20 -1.21 -1.66
C THR A 48 11.08 -1.46 -2.68
N GLY A 49 9.85 -1.69 -2.22
CA GLY A 49 8.69 -1.94 -3.08
C GLY A 49 8.31 -0.75 -3.96
N LEU A 50 7.74 -1.00 -5.15
CA LEU A 50 7.45 0.02 -6.18
C LEU A 50 6.79 1.28 -5.62
N TYR A 51 5.66 1.12 -4.90
CA TYR A 51 4.87 2.23 -4.37
C TYR A 51 5.52 2.93 -3.15
N GLU A 52 6.51 2.29 -2.52
CA GLU A 52 7.25 2.83 -1.38
C GLU A 52 8.51 3.60 -1.81
N ARG A 53 9.07 3.31 -2.99
CA ARG A 53 10.32 3.91 -3.49
C ARG A 53 10.26 5.43 -3.53
N TYR A 54 9.16 5.98 -4.02
CA TYR A 54 9.08 7.39 -4.40
C TYR A 54 8.40 8.27 -3.36
N ARG A 55 8.63 7.98 -2.08
CA ARG A 55 8.14 8.83 -0.97
C ARG A 55 8.65 10.26 -1.12
N VAL A 56 7.74 11.22 -1.00
CA VAL A 56 8.05 12.64 -1.12
C VAL A 56 8.93 13.09 0.04
N ASP A 57 9.98 13.84 -0.26
CA ASP A 57 10.86 14.50 0.69
C ASP A 57 10.46 15.98 0.86
N PHE A 58 9.59 16.23 1.85
CA PHE A 58 9.15 17.59 2.16
C PHE A 58 10.30 18.54 2.53
N SER A 59 11.46 18.04 2.97
CA SER A 59 12.62 18.89 3.29
C SER A 59 13.25 19.51 2.04
N GLN A 60 13.03 18.93 0.85
CA GLN A 60 13.45 19.50 -0.43
C GLN A 60 12.44 20.53 -0.96
N LEU A 61 11.17 20.39 -0.58
CA LEU A 61 10.09 21.30 -0.98
C LEU A 61 10.03 22.56 -0.08
N ILE A 62 10.39 22.44 1.19
CA ILE A 62 10.26 23.52 2.18
C ILE A 62 11.58 24.29 2.35
N PRO A 63 11.57 25.64 2.45
CA PRO A 63 10.41 26.54 2.32
C PRO A 63 10.21 27.07 0.87
N GLY A 64 10.88 26.48 -0.12
CA GLY A 64 11.02 27.06 -1.46
C GLY A 64 9.79 26.91 -2.35
N PHE A 65 9.19 25.73 -2.35
CA PHE A 65 8.07 25.32 -3.20
C PHE A 65 6.76 25.19 -2.39
N MET A 66 6.87 25.04 -1.07
CA MET A 66 5.74 25.13 -0.15
C MET A 66 6.18 25.62 1.24
N ASN A 67 5.23 26.17 1.99
CA ASN A 67 5.51 26.73 3.32
C ASN A 67 5.71 25.66 4.40
N ASP A 68 4.90 24.59 4.36
CA ASP A 68 4.88 23.51 5.33
C ASP A 68 4.27 22.25 4.69
N ALA A 69 4.57 21.07 5.22
CA ALA A 69 3.95 19.82 4.82
C ALA A 69 2.46 19.80 5.21
N PRO A 70 1.59 19.05 4.50
CA PRO A 70 0.19 18.94 4.88
C PRO A 70 0.02 18.38 6.30
N ALA A 71 -1.04 18.77 7.01
CA ALA A 71 -1.34 18.23 8.34
C ALA A 71 -1.63 16.71 8.32
N SER A 72 -2.04 16.17 7.18
CA SER A 72 -2.24 14.74 6.96
C SER A 72 -0.92 13.97 6.75
N ALA A 73 0.19 14.67 6.51
CA ALA A 73 1.50 14.04 6.34
C ALA A 73 2.05 13.54 7.67
N TYR A 74 2.66 12.35 7.66
CA TYR A 74 3.29 11.74 8.82
C TYR A 74 4.36 12.63 9.46
N GLU A 75 5.09 13.39 8.64
CA GLU A 75 6.10 14.35 9.07
C GLU A 75 5.51 15.45 9.98
N ASN A 76 4.20 15.73 9.85
CA ASN A 76 3.44 16.64 10.69
C ASN A 76 2.49 15.92 11.67
N GLY A 77 2.72 14.62 11.91
CA GLY A 77 1.94 13.80 12.84
C GLY A 77 0.61 13.30 12.30
N GLY A 78 0.40 13.37 10.98
CA GLY A 78 -0.76 12.81 10.30
C GLY A 78 -0.62 11.31 9.98
N ASP A 79 -1.62 10.79 9.28
CA ASP A 79 -1.81 9.35 9.07
C ASP A 79 -1.26 8.84 7.73
N PHE A 80 -0.61 9.69 6.94
CA PHE A 80 -0.20 9.38 5.57
C PHE A 80 1.24 9.75 5.26
N TYR A 81 1.97 8.87 4.59
CA TYR A 81 3.10 9.28 3.78
C TYR A 81 2.61 9.75 2.41
N TYR A 82 3.29 10.73 1.84
CA TYR A 82 3.07 11.12 0.44
C TYR A 82 4.07 10.39 -0.44
N THR A 83 3.62 9.90 -1.59
CA THR A 83 4.43 9.16 -2.56
C THR A 83 4.09 9.61 -3.98
N LEU A 84 4.97 9.30 -4.92
CA LEU A 84 4.75 9.54 -6.35
C LEU A 84 4.52 8.21 -7.06
N ILE A 85 3.56 8.17 -7.97
CA ILE A 85 3.39 7.12 -8.97
C ILE A 85 3.74 7.69 -10.35
N ASN A 86 3.86 6.84 -11.37
CA ASN A 86 4.10 7.25 -12.76
C ASN A 86 5.35 8.13 -12.94
N VAL A 87 6.37 7.94 -12.10
CA VAL A 87 7.52 8.84 -11.95
C VAL A 87 8.38 8.97 -13.22
N GLU A 88 8.39 7.94 -14.06
CA GLU A 88 9.16 7.93 -15.32
C GLU A 88 8.49 8.74 -16.43
N GLU A 89 7.19 9.02 -16.33
CA GLU A 89 6.40 9.72 -17.35
C GLU A 89 5.85 11.05 -16.82
N GLU A 90 4.80 10.98 -16.01
CA GLU A 90 4.14 12.14 -15.40
C GLU A 90 3.91 11.83 -13.91
N PRO A 91 4.79 12.32 -13.01
CA PRO A 91 4.71 11.97 -11.60
C PRO A 91 3.43 12.47 -10.94
N GLU A 92 2.67 11.55 -10.36
CA GLU A 92 1.42 11.88 -9.67
C GLU A 92 1.52 11.63 -8.17
N VAL A 93 1.05 12.60 -7.40
CA VAL A 93 0.99 12.51 -5.94
C VAL A 93 -0.14 11.57 -5.53
N ARG A 94 0.24 10.59 -4.71
CA ARG A 94 -0.65 9.68 -3.98
C ARG A 94 -0.21 9.61 -2.52
N VAL A 95 -0.98 8.90 -1.70
CA VAL A 95 -0.64 8.65 -0.30
C VAL A 95 -0.56 7.19 0.07
N ILE A 96 0.21 6.92 1.12
CA ILE A 96 0.35 5.61 1.74
C ILE A 96 -0.13 5.72 3.18
N PRO A 97 -1.14 4.97 3.60
CA PRO A 97 -1.58 4.95 5.00
C PRO A 97 -0.47 4.39 5.89
N VAL A 98 -0.12 5.14 6.94
CA VAL A 98 0.91 4.77 7.91
C VAL A 98 0.56 3.47 8.62
N LEU A 99 -0.73 3.23 8.88
CA LEU A 99 -1.21 2.02 9.55
C LEU A 99 -0.95 0.76 8.71
N VAL A 100 -1.20 0.81 7.40
CA VAL A 100 -0.94 -0.33 6.49
C VAL A 100 0.54 -0.70 6.51
N MET A 101 1.43 0.29 6.41
CA MET A 101 2.88 0.04 6.54
C MET A 101 3.24 -0.52 7.91
N HIS A 102 2.63 -0.01 8.98
CA HIS A 102 2.91 -0.48 10.33
C HIS A 102 2.57 -1.96 10.51
N GLU A 103 1.40 -2.38 10.03
CA GLU A 103 0.90 -3.76 10.11
C GLU A 103 1.75 -4.71 9.27
N ALA A 104 2.05 -4.35 8.01
CA ALA A 104 2.94 -5.13 7.15
C ALA A 104 4.32 -5.33 7.78
N ASN A 105 4.95 -4.25 8.24
CA ASN A 105 6.25 -4.31 8.92
C ASN A 105 6.20 -5.11 10.24
N GLN A 106 5.07 -5.09 10.96
CA GLN A 106 4.90 -5.94 12.15
C GLN A 106 4.92 -7.41 11.77
N PHE A 107 4.19 -7.77 10.72
CA PHE A 107 4.13 -9.14 10.24
C PHE A 107 5.51 -9.64 9.77
N GLU A 108 6.22 -8.86 8.95
CA GLU A 108 7.59 -9.20 8.52
C GLU A 108 8.53 -9.45 9.71
N ARG A 109 8.45 -8.63 10.77
CA ARG A 109 9.26 -8.84 11.98
C ARG A 109 8.96 -10.19 12.65
N THR A 110 7.69 -10.58 12.72
CA THR A 110 7.25 -11.88 13.25
C THR A 110 7.83 -13.02 12.40
N VAL A 111 7.69 -12.94 11.07
CA VAL A 111 8.21 -13.94 10.13
C VAL A 111 9.73 -14.05 10.23
N HIS A 112 10.45 -12.93 10.25
CA HIS A 112 11.90 -12.91 10.41
C HIS A 112 12.36 -13.45 11.77
N GLN A 113 11.62 -13.19 12.84
CA GLN A 113 11.94 -13.74 14.16
C GLN A 113 11.78 -15.25 14.20
N TYR A 114 10.69 -15.76 13.62
CA TYR A 114 10.48 -17.20 13.45
C TYR A 114 11.61 -17.81 12.63
N THR A 115 11.90 -17.23 11.46
CA THR A 115 12.91 -17.72 10.51
C THR A 115 14.31 -17.74 11.12
N ARG A 116 14.69 -16.71 11.90
CA ARG A 116 15.98 -16.71 12.64
C ARG A 116 16.10 -17.85 13.64
N THR A 117 14.97 -18.32 14.19
CA THR A 117 14.92 -19.37 15.21
C THR A 117 14.85 -20.76 14.60
N HIS A 118 14.14 -20.93 13.48
CA HIS A 118 13.85 -22.24 12.87
C HIS A 118 14.62 -22.52 11.57
N GLY A 119 15.23 -21.49 10.97
CA GLY A 119 16.00 -21.56 9.73
C GLY A 119 15.20 -21.30 8.45
N TYR A 120 13.87 -21.43 8.49
CA TYR A 120 12.96 -21.18 7.37
C TYR A 120 11.61 -20.65 7.89
N PRO A 121 10.88 -19.85 7.09
CA PRO A 121 9.50 -19.45 7.43
C PRO A 121 8.56 -20.67 7.38
N PRO A 122 7.48 -20.68 8.18
CA PRO A 122 6.56 -21.81 8.22
C PRO A 122 5.59 -21.73 7.04
N ILE A 123 6.06 -22.10 5.84
CA ILE A 123 5.24 -22.07 4.62
C ILE A 123 4.10 -23.10 4.73
N GLU A 124 2.87 -22.65 4.48
CA GLU A 124 1.70 -23.52 4.33
C GLU A 124 1.51 -23.88 2.85
N GLU A 125 1.33 -22.88 1.98
CA GLU A 125 1.21 -23.09 0.54
C GLU A 125 1.72 -21.91 -0.30
N MET A 126 1.81 -22.12 -1.62
CA MET A 126 2.14 -21.08 -2.60
C MET A 126 0.83 -20.63 -3.26
N VAL A 127 0.41 -19.40 -2.99
CA VAL A 127 -0.85 -18.84 -3.49
C VAL A 127 -0.71 -18.19 -4.86
N ALA A 128 0.51 -17.74 -5.20
CA ALA A 128 0.89 -17.26 -6.52
C ALA A 128 2.39 -17.48 -6.75
N PRO A 129 2.92 -17.37 -7.98
CA PRO A 129 4.36 -17.52 -8.22
C PRO A 129 5.21 -16.63 -7.30
N GLY A 130 5.97 -17.25 -6.39
CA GLY A 130 6.82 -16.50 -5.45
C GLY A 130 6.11 -15.85 -4.26
N VAL A 131 4.79 -16.03 -4.13
CA VAL A 131 3.98 -15.55 -3.00
C VAL A 131 3.46 -16.74 -2.20
N PHE A 132 3.65 -16.68 -0.89
CA PHE A 132 3.43 -17.81 0.02
C PHE A 132 2.52 -17.42 1.17
N GLU A 133 1.57 -18.32 1.44
CA GLU A 133 0.84 -18.35 2.70
C GLU A 133 1.67 -19.04 3.77
N LEU A 134 1.59 -18.53 4.99
CA LEU A 134 2.30 -19.05 6.15
C LEU A 134 1.33 -19.69 7.11
N ASP A 135 1.76 -20.79 7.73
CA ASP A 135 1.10 -21.41 8.86
C ASP A 135 1.15 -20.42 10.04
N PHE A 136 0.06 -19.68 10.21
CA PHE A 136 -0.07 -18.64 11.22
C PHE A 136 -0.14 -19.22 12.64
N GLU A 137 -0.60 -20.46 12.82
CA GLU A 137 -0.55 -21.16 14.10
C GLU A 137 0.90 -21.42 14.52
N ALA A 138 1.77 -21.82 13.58
CA ALA A 138 3.19 -21.97 13.81
C ALA A 138 3.88 -20.63 14.15
N LEU A 139 3.40 -19.52 13.59
CA LEU A 139 3.83 -18.16 13.97
C LEU A 139 3.30 -17.71 15.34
N GLY A 140 2.41 -18.48 15.97
CA GLY A 140 1.80 -18.15 17.25
C GLY A 140 0.72 -17.07 17.15
N LEU A 141 0.08 -16.95 15.98
CA LEU A 141 -1.04 -16.05 15.74
C LEU A 141 -2.37 -16.80 15.94
N ASP A 142 -3.37 -16.11 16.49
CA ASP A 142 -4.70 -16.69 16.73
C ASP A 142 -5.60 -16.66 15.47
N GLU A 143 -5.30 -15.74 14.54
CA GLU A 143 -6.05 -15.52 13.30
C GLU A 143 -5.08 -15.23 12.14
N PRO A 144 -5.50 -15.47 10.88
CA PRO A 144 -4.70 -15.10 9.72
C PRO A 144 -4.33 -13.61 9.73
N PRO A 145 -3.08 -13.26 9.38
CA PRO A 145 -2.64 -11.87 9.32
C PRO A 145 -3.39 -11.12 8.22
N THR A 146 -3.98 -9.98 8.58
CA THR A 146 -4.69 -9.10 7.64
C THR A 146 -4.36 -7.64 7.90
N VAL A 147 -4.50 -6.79 6.88
CA VAL A 147 -4.61 -5.33 7.04
C VAL A 147 -6.02 -4.84 6.73
N GLN A 148 -6.41 -3.71 7.30
CA GLN A 148 -7.62 -3.03 6.85
C GLN A 148 -7.37 -2.43 5.45
N SER A 149 -8.25 -2.72 4.50
CA SER A 149 -8.19 -2.09 3.17
C SER A 149 -8.27 -0.57 3.31
N PRO A 150 -7.42 0.18 2.59
CA PRO A 150 -7.53 1.63 2.55
C PRO A 150 -8.63 2.12 1.61
N TYR A 151 -9.18 1.25 0.75
CA TYR A 151 -10.17 1.60 -0.25
C TYR A 151 -11.59 1.31 0.23
N PHE A 152 -11.77 0.17 0.91
CA PHE A 152 -13.08 -0.34 1.31
C PHE A 152 -13.07 -0.84 2.76
N ALA A 153 -14.27 -1.09 3.31
CA ALA A 153 -14.43 -1.66 4.65
C ALA A 153 -14.25 -3.20 4.62
N THR A 154 -13.08 -3.65 4.14
CA THR A 154 -12.67 -5.05 3.96
C THR A 154 -11.32 -5.30 4.63
N ASN A 155 -11.04 -6.54 5.03
CA ASN A 155 -9.72 -6.94 5.51
C ASN A 155 -9.00 -7.68 4.37
N LEU A 156 -7.74 -7.35 4.15
CA LEU A 156 -6.91 -7.88 3.09
C LEU A 156 -5.90 -8.88 3.68
N PRO A 157 -5.80 -10.10 3.16
CA PRO A 157 -4.79 -11.07 3.58
C PRO A 157 -3.36 -10.52 3.43
N ILE A 158 -2.48 -10.91 4.34
CA ILE A 158 -1.04 -10.68 4.21
C ILE A 158 -0.32 -12.01 3.99
N TYR A 159 0.35 -12.11 2.85
CA TYR A 159 1.25 -13.19 2.46
C TYR A 159 2.72 -12.76 2.62
N VAL A 160 3.65 -13.63 2.22
CA VAL A 160 5.05 -13.25 2.09
C VAL A 160 5.64 -13.64 0.75
N ASP A 161 6.71 -12.94 0.36
CA ASP A 161 7.54 -13.35 -0.76
C ASP A 161 8.65 -14.34 -0.34
N ARG A 162 9.59 -14.60 -1.27
CA ARG A 162 10.75 -15.49 -1.05
C ARG A 162 11.73 -15.01 0.02
N GLU A 163 11.76 -13.72 0.29
CA GLU A 163 12.66 -13.08 1.25
C GLU A 163 11.99 -12.90 2.62
N GLY A 164 10.68 -13.16 2.71
CA GLY A 164 9.89 -12.98 3.93
C GLY A 164 9.32 -11.57 4.06
N ARG A 165 9.33 -10.77 2.97
CA ARG A 165 8.67 -9.46 2.92
C ARG A 165 7.17 -9.63 2.77
N ALA A 166 6.39 -8.75 3.37
CA ALA A 166 4.94 -8.82 3.35
C ALA A 166 4.39 -8.52 1.96
N ILE A 167 3.38 -9.29 1.54
CA ILE A 167 2.57 -9.05 0.35
C ILE A 167 1.11 -8.90 0.77
N ILE A 168 0.47 -7.79 0.43
CA ILE A 168 -0.95 -7.55 0.71
C ILE A 168 -1.76 -7.93 -0.55
N ASP A 169 -2.76 -8.78 -0.36
CA ASP A 169 -3.65 -9.20 -1.43
C ASP A 169 -4.83 -8.22 -1.61
N TYR A 170 -4.79 -7.48 -2.72
CA TYR A 170 -5.81 -6.50 -3.12
C TYR A 170 -6.83 -7.07 -4.11
N ALA A 171 -6.81 -8.37 -4.41
CA ALA A 171 -7.71 -8.98 -5.40
C ALA A 171 -9.19 -8.70 -5.10
N ILE A 172 -9.60 -8.71 -3.82
CA ILE A 172 -10.98 -8.41 -3.42
C ILE A 172 -11.39 -6.96 -3.72
N ASP A 173 -10.46 -6.01 -3.55
CA ASP A 173 -10.72 -4.59 -3.80
C ASP A 173 -10.76 -4.31 -5.32
N LEU A 174 -9.84 -4.93 -6.08
CA LEU A 174 -9.84 -4.89 -7.54
C LEU A 174 -11.11 -5.51 -8.12
N ASN A 175 -11.53 -6.68 -7.61
CA ASN A 175 -12.71 -7.39 -8.08
C ASN A 175 -13.96 -6.52 -7.88
N ARG A 176 -14.03 -5.84 -6.73
CA ARG A 176 -15.10 -4.91 -6.43
C ARG A 176 -15.17 -3.76 -7.44
N LEU A 177 -14.04 -3.17 -7.82
CA LEU A 177 -14.00 -2.10 -8.84
C LEU A 177 -14.43 -2.61 -10.21
N LEU A 178 -13.91 -3.77 -10.64
CA LEU A 178 -14.29 -4.37 -11.92
C LEU A 178 -15.79 -4.71 -12.00
N GLN A 179 -16.36 -5.28 -10.93
CA GLN A 179 -17.73 -5.79 -10.96
C GLN A 179 -18.80 -4.75 -10.59
N GLU A 180 -18.54 -3.90 -9.59
CA GLU A 180 -19.52 -2.93 -9.10
C GLU A 180 -19.50 -1.62 -9.89
N TYR A 181 -18.34 -1.25 -10.47
CA TYR A 181 -18.13 0.05 -11.12
C TYR A 181 -17.88 -0.04 -12.63
N ASP A 182 -17.85 -1.26 -13.21
CA ASP A 182 -17.71 -1.50 -14.66
C ASP A 182 -16.47 -0.80 -15.25
N VAL A 183 -15.37 -0.83 -14.49
CA VAL A 183 -14.09 -0.23 -14.88
C VAL A 183 -13.34 -1.18 -15.80
N GLU A 184 -12.88 -0.68 -16.95
CA GLU A 184 -11.99 -1.42 -17.85
C GLU A 184 -10.53 -1.04 -17.53
N PRO A 185 -9.61 -2.00 -17.35
CA PRO A 185 -8.21 -1.67 -17.15
C PRO A 185 -7.61 -1.00 -18.38
N GLU A 186 -6.79 0.03 -18.16
CA GLU A 186 -5.98 0.60 -19.23
C GLU A 186 -4.81 -0.32 -19.61
N ASP A 187 -4.24 -1.01 -18.62
CA ASP A 187 -3.20 -2.01 -18.77
C ASP A 187 -3.70 -3.38 -18.29
N GLU A 188 -3.85 -4.32 -19.22
CA GLU A 188 -4.25 -5.70 -18.92
C GLU A 188 -3.09 -6.54 -18.34
N GLU A 189 -1.85 -6.06 -18.42
CA GLU A 189 -0.67 -6.72 -17.85
C GLU A 189 -0.52 -6.46 -16.34
N ASP A 190 -0.95 -5.29 -15.85
CA ASP A 190 -1.03 -4.99 -14.42
C ASP A 190 -2.21 -4.07 -14.09
N ILE A 191 -3.30 -4.65 -13.58
CA ILE A 191 -4.55 -3.92 -13.33
C ILE A 191 -4.55 -3.09 -12.04
N ARG A 192 -3.41 -2.96 -11.34
CA ARG A 192 -3.34 -2.17 -10.09
C ARG A 192 -3.65 -0.69 -10.28
N SER A 193 -3.47 -0.15 -11.49
CA SER A 193 -3.77 1.25 -11.80
C SER A 193 -5.23 1.62 -11.49
N ILE A 194 -6.16 0.67 -11.66
CA ILE A 194 -7.59 0.83 -11.34
C ILE A 194 -7.79 1.38 -9.91
N LEU A 195 -6.98 0.94 -8.95
CA LEU A 195 -7.03 1.44 -7.57
C LEU A 195 -6.57 2.90 -7.47
N THR A 196 -5.49 3.25 -8.16
CA THR A 196 -4.88 4.59 -8.12
C THR A 196 -5.60 5.62 -8.99
N ASP A 197 -6.43 5.17 -9.92
CA ASP A 197 -7.26 6.01 -10.78
C ASP A 197 -8.52 6.47 -10.03
N GLU A 198 -9.11 5.56 -9.25
CA GLU A 198 -10.31 5.84 -8.46
C GLU A 198 -10.00 6.45 -7.08
N PHE A 199 -8.82 6.16 -6.52
CA PHE A 199 -8.45 6.58 -5.17
C PHE A 199 -7.07 7.23 -5.10
N PRO A 200 -6.87 8.20 -4.18
CA PRO A 200 -5.57 8.87 -4.02
C PRO A 200 -4.55 8.02 -3.24
N VAL A 201 -4.77 6.70 -3.10
CA VAL A 201 -3.96 5.80 -2.28
C VAL A 201 -3.16 4.85 -3.16
N ALA A 202 -1.89 4.66 -2.83
CA ALA A 202 -1.03 3.69 -3.51
C ALA A 202 -1.14 2.29 -2.86
N PRO A 203 -1.28 1.20 -3.64
CA PRO A 203 -1.38 -0.17 -3.11
C PRO A 203 0.01 -0.70 -2.74
N VAL A 204 0.57 -0.22 -1.63
CA VAL A 204 1.87 -0.68 -1.10
C VAL A 204 1.87 -2.17 -0.73
N TYR A 205 3.05 -2.80 -0.72
CA TYR A 205 3.21 -4.24 -0.51
C TYR A 205 2.40 -5.11 -1.50
N SER A 206 2.01 -4.59 -2.66
CA SER A 206 1.29 -5.37 -3.66
C SER A 206 2.23 -5.97 -4.71
N VAL A 207 1.81 -7.10 -5.27
CA VAL A 207 2.34 -7.67 -6.52
C VAL A 207 1.45 -7.26 -7.71
N PRO A 208 1.91 -7.38 -8.97
CA PRO A 208 1.06 -7.17 -10.15
C PRO A 208 -0.13 -8.14 -10.20
N TYR A 209 -1.24 -7.70 -10.80
CA TYR A 209 -2.44 -8.50 -11.01
C TYR A 209 -2.84 -8.55 -12.48
N SER A 210 -3.34 -9.68 -12.93
CA SER A 210 -4.01 -9.83 -14.24
C SER A 210 -5.47 -10.23 -14.05
N ILE A 211 -6.24 -10.25 -15.13
CA ILE A 211 -7.60 -10.79 -15.14
C ILE A 211 -7.57 -12.21 -15.70
N GLU A 212 -7.96 -13.19 -14.89
CA GLU A 212 -8.16 -14.58 -15.33
C GLU A 212 -9.59 -15.00 -15.02
N ASP A 213 -10.29 -15.56 -16.01
CA ASP A 213 -11.70 -15.97 -15.91
C ASP A 213 -12.67 -14.87 -15.39
N GLY A 214 -12.31 -13.59 -15.60
CA GLY A 214 -13.09 -12.43 -15.19
C GLY A 214 -12.84 -11.98 -13.74
N GLU A 215 -11.82 -12.54 -13.07
CA GLU A 215 -11.45 -12.20 -11.71
C GLU A 215 -9.97 -11.77 -11.63
N PRO A 216 -9.62 -10.81 -10.74
CA PRO A 216 -8.23 -10.47 -10.48
C PRO A 216 -7.45 -11.65 -9.90
N ASN A 217 -6.28 -11.92 -10.46
CA ASN A 217 -5.36 -12.94 -9.99
C ASN A 217 -3.94 -12.36 -9.87
N MET A 218 -3.27 -12.64 -8.75
CA MET A 218 -1.88 -12.25 -8.56
C MET A 218 -1.00 -12.92 -9.60
N ILE A 219 -0.22 -12.13 -10.35
CA ILE A 219 0.81 -12.65 -11.26
C ILE A 219 1.98 -13.23 -10.45
N GLY A 220 2.17 -12.72 -9.23
CA GLY A 220 3.16 -13.17 -8.26
C GLY A 220 4.30 -12.17 -8.05
N ASP A 221 5.25 -12.54 -7.18
CA ASP A 221 6.45 -11.75 -6.95
C ASP A 221 7.44 -12.02 -8.08
N VAL A 222 7.39 -11.14 -9.09
CA VAL A 222 8.27 -11.13 -10.26
C VAL A 222 9.53 -10.31 -9.98
N ASN A 223 10.25 -10.65 -8.92
CA ASN A 223 11.61 -10.19 -8.64
C ASN A 223 12.64 -11.33 -8.82
#